data_AF-A0A355G8A6-F1
#
_entry.id   AF-A0A355G8A6-F1
#
_cell.length_a   1.000
_cell.length_b   1.000
_cell.length_c   1.000
_cell.angle_alpha   90.00
_cell.angle_beta   90.00
_cell.angle_gamma   90.00
#
_symmetry.space_group_name_H-M   'P 1'
#
loop_
_entity.id
_entity.type
_entity.pdbx_description
1 polymer ?
#
loop_
_entity_poly.entity_id
_entity_poly.type
_entity_poly.pdbx_seq_one_letter_code
_entity_poly.pdbx_strand_id
1 'polypeptide(L)'
;MTTAALSKPKAGRPKGSKTEQLPIVDFVLPQCSKCKSSERTGYNNVKTRASSGIAPDGYPYNFVSRKRTSCRNCGQRRIDVYYEYVI
;
A
#
# COMPACT_ATOMS: atom_id res chain seq x y z
N MET A 1 -45.99 27.37 0.17
CA MET A 1 -45.95 26.53 1.39
C MET A 1 -45.10 25.31 1.07
N THR A 2 -43.86 25.27 1.55
CA THR A 2 -42.88 24.22 1.27
C THR A 2 -42.93 23.16 2.38
N THR A 3 -43.41 21.96 2.05
CA THR A 3 -43.42 20.82 2.98
C THR A 3 -42.02 20.20 3.05
N ALA A 4 -41.36 20.33 4.20
CA ALA A 4 -40.10 19.65 4.49
C ALA A 4 -40.36 18.15 4.75
N ALA A 5 -39.75 17.27 3.95
CA ALA A 5 -39.81 15.84 4.16
C ALA A 5 -38.90 15.42 5.34
N LEU A 6 -39.50 14.88 6.40
CA LEU A 6 -38.79 14.27 7.53
C LEU A 6 -38.07 12.99 7.08
N SER A 7 -36.74 13.01 7.12
CA SER A 7 -35.91 11.83 6.86
C SER A 7 -35.97 10.87 8.06
N LYS A 8 -36.20 9.57 7.81
CA LYS A 8 -36.22 8.54 8.85
C LYS A 8 -34.81 8.36 9.45
N PRO A 9 -34.67 8.20 10.79
CA PRO A 9 -33.38 7.96 11.41
C PRO A 9 -32.80 6.62 10.92
N LYS A 10 -31.52 6.63 10.50
CA LYS A 10 -30.82 5.42 10.07
C LYS A 10 -30.81 4.41 11.23
N ALA A 11 -31.34 3.21 11.01
CA ALA A 11 -31.30 2.13 12.00
C ALA A 11 -29.84 1.83 12.36
N GLY A 12 -29.50 2.02 13.64
CA GLY A 12 -28.17 1.68 14.16
C GLY A 12 -27.90 0.18 14.08
N ARG A 13 -26.64 -0.20 14.32
CA ARG A 13 -26.22 -1.60 14.37
C ARG A 13 -27.05 -2.36 15.44
N PRO A 14 -27.53 -3.59 15.15
CA PRO A 14 -28.34 -4.35 16.08
C PRO A 14 -27.63 -4.54 17.43
N LYS A 15 -28.41 -4.39 18.51
CA LYS A 15 -27.94 -4.49 19.90
C LYS A 15 -27.32 -5.88 20.11
N GLY A 16 -26.05 -5.92 20.53
CA GLY A 16 -25.30 -7.18 20.75
C GLY A 16 -24.43 -7.64 19.58
N SER A 17 -24.43 -6.92 18.44
CA SER A 17 -23.47 -7.18 17.38
C SER A 17 -22.06 -6.82 17.87
N LYS A 18 -21.26 -7.85 18.12
CA LYS A 18 -19.86 -7.69 18.55
C LYS A 18 -19.04 -7.18 17.36
N THR A 19 -18.27 -6.13 17.56
CA THR A 19 -17.23 -5.76 16.60
C THR A 19 -16.18 -6.87 16.61
N GLU A 20 -15.92 -7.47 15.46
CA GLU A 20 -14.80 -8.40 15.31
C GLU A 20 -13.51 -7.64 15.61
N GLN A 21 -12.69 -8.17 16.51
CA GLN A 21 -11.36 -7.63 16.76
C GLN A 21 -10.45 -8.11 15.64
N LEU A 22 -10.11 -7.21 14.73
CA LEU A 22 -9.15 -7.48 13.67
C LEU A 22 -7.74 -7.56 14.26
N PRO A 23 -6.89 -8.49 13.81
CA PRO A 23 -5.50 -8.52 14.22
C PRO A 23 -4.79 -7.24 13.75
N ILE A 24 -4.07 -6.58 14.66
CA ILE A 24 -3.20 -5.46 14.33
C ILE A 24 -1.87 -6.06 13.86
N VAL A 25 -1.47 -5.74 12.63
CA VAL A 25 -0.19 -6.15 12.05
C VAL A 25 0.65 -4.90 11.83
N ASP A 26 1.87 -4.89 12.37
CA ASP A 26 2.80 -3.78 12.19
C ASP A 26 3.32 -3.73 10.75
N PHE A 27 3.01 -2.63 10.05
CA PHE A 27 3.53 -2.37 8.72
C PHE A 27 4.86 -1.62 8.81
N VAL A 28 5.97 -2.31 8.50
CA VAL A 28 7.30 -1.70 8.48
C VAL A 28 7.55 -1.04 7.12
N LEU A 29 7.52 0.29 7.09
CA LEU A 29 7.94 1.06 5.91
C LEU A 29 9.40 0.73 5.55
N PRO A 30 9.74 0.61 4.25
CA PRO A 30 11.11 0.26 3.88
C PRO A 30 12.07 1.44 4.19
N GLN A 31 12.95 1.25 5.15
CA GLN A 31 13.95 2.24 5.54
C GLN A 31 15.28 2.04 4.80
N CYS A 32 16.12 3.07 4.75
CA CYS A 32 17.49 2.93 4.27
C CYS A 32 18.30 2.06 5.24
N SER A 33 18.98 1.04 4.74
CA SER A 33 19.83 0.15 5.54
C SER A 33 20.99 0.87 6.25
N LYS A 34 21.44 2.01 5.72
CA LYS A 34 22.60 2.75 6.25
C LYS A 34 22.21 3.78 7.32
N CYS A 35 21.16 4.57 7.09
CA CYS A 35 20.80 5.70 7.97
C CYS A 35 19.37 5.66 8.51
N LYS A 36 18.61 4.58 8.23
CA LYS A 36 17.21 4.37 8.66
C LYS A 36 16.20 5.41 8.16
N SER A 37 16.62 6.39 7.37
CA SER A 37 15.72 7.37 6.75
C SER A 37 14.75 6.68 5.78
N SER A 38 13.51 7.13 5.79
CA SER A 38 12.47 6.77 4.81
C SER A 38 12.51 7.66 3.57
N GLU A 39 13.28 8.76 3.58
CA GLU A 39 13.35 9.71 2.47
C GLU A 39 14.16 9.18 1.29
N ARG A 40 13.57 9.35 0.10
CA ARG A 40 14.13 8.87 -1.16
C ARG A 40 14.07 9.94 -2.22
N THR A 41 15.00 9.88 -3.16
CA THR A 41 14.90 10.65 -4.40
C THR A 41 13.81 10.09 -5.30
N GLY A 42 13.42 10.83 -6.33
CA GLY A 42 12.52 10.32 -7.37
C GLY A 42 13.03 9.03 -8.01
N TYR A 43 12.10 8.22 -8.49
CA TYR A 43 12.42 7.00 -9.23
C TYR A 43 12.98 7.33 -10.61
N ASN A 44 14.01 6.59 -11.00
CA ASN A 44 14.57 6.64 -12.35
C ASN A 44 14.85 5.23 -12.87
N ASN A 45 15.14 5.13 -14.19
CA ASN A 45 15.45 3.89 -14.87
C ASN A 45 14.45 2.75 -14.54
N VAL A 46 13.17 3.07 -14.67
CA VAL A 46 12.07 2.13 -14.39
C VAL A 46 12.07 1.06 -15.48
N LYS A 47 12.18 -0.20 -15.07
CA LYS A 47 12.13 -1.36 -15.98
C LYS A 47 11.02 -2.29 -15.55
N THR A 48 10.01 -2.40 -16.40
CA THR A 48 8.89 -3.33 -16.22
C THR A 48 9.06 -4.50 -17.15
N ARG A 49 8.86 -5.72 -16.65
CA ARG A 49 8.93 -6.95 -17.43
C ARG A 49 7.73 -7.83 -17.11
N ALA A 50 7.18 -8.46 -18.15
CA ALA A 50 6.20 -9.52 -17.95
C ALA A 50 6.85 -10.69 -17.21
N SER A 51 6.23 -11.12 -16.12
CA SER A 51 6.65 -12.26 -15.31
C SER A 51 5.46 -12.62 -14.42
N SER A 52 5.11 -13.90 -14.37
CA SER A 52 4.04 -14.39 -13.52
C SER A 52 4.59 -15.08 -12.27
N GLY A 53 3.85 -15.00 -11.16
CA GLY A 53 4.20 -15.66 -9.91
C GLY A 53 3.34 -15.21 -8.74
N ILE A 54 3.73 -15.60 -7.53
CA ILE A 54 3.16 -15.15 -6.25
C ILE A 54 4.16 -14.20 -5.60
N ALA A 55 3.71 -12.99 -5.27
CA ALA A 55 4.53 -11.97 -4.63
C ALA A 55 4.72 -12.29 -3.13
N PRO A 56 5.70 -11.65 -2.45
CA PRO A 56 5.98 -11.91 -1.02
C PRO A 56 4.81 -11.59 -0.08
N ASP A 57 3.84 -10.79 -0.53
CA ASP A 57 2.59 -10.48 0.16
C ASP A 57 1.50 -11.54 -0.08
N GLY A 58 1.79 -12.57 -0.89
CA GLY A 58 0.88 -13.68 -1.19
C GLY A 58 -0.03 -13.44 -2.39
N TYR A 59 0.01 -12.27 -3.04
CA TYR A 59 -0.86 -11.97 -4.18
C TYR A 59 -0.22 -12.39 -5.51
N PRO A 60 -1.01 -12.85 -6.48
CA PRO A 60 -0.51 -13.15 -7.81
C PRO A 60 -0.09 -11.85 -8.54
N TYR A 61 0.96 -11.93 -9.36
CA TYR A 61 1.41 -10.85 -10.22
C TYR A 61 1.62 -11.35 -11.66
N ASN A 62 1.56 -10.44 -12.63
CA ASN A 62 1.90 -10.71 -14.04
C ASN A 62 2.97 -9.75 -14.61
N PHE A 63 3.37 -8.73 -13.84
CA PHE A 63 4.50 -7.86 -14.14
C PHE A 63 5.39 -7.65 -12.92
N VAL A 64 6.69 -7.48 -13.18
CA VAL A 64 7.68 -7.06 -12.18
C VAL A 64 8.34 -5.77 -12.65
N SER A 65 8.21 -4.73 -11.83
CA SER A 65 8.72 -3.38 -12.06
C SER A 65 9.90 -3.11 -11.13
N ARG A 66 11.10 -2.92 -11.69
CA ARG A 66 12.31 -2.55 -10.93
C ARG A 66 12.60 -1.06 -11.13
N LYS A 67 12.61 -0.29 -10.04
CA LYS A 67 12.78 1.17 -10.05
C LYS A 67 14.04 1.54 -9.26
N ARG A 68 14.95 2.29 -9.86
CA ARG A 68 16.15 2.77 -9.16
C ARG A 68 15.82 4.04 -8.39
N THR A 69 16.37 4.17 -7.19
CA THR A 69 16.28 5.38 -6.36
C THR A 69 17.48 5.46 -5.42
N SER A 70 17.65 6.58 -4.73
CA SER A 70 18.70 6.80 -3.74
C SER A 70 18.09 7.35 -2.45
N CYS A 71 18.70 7.03 -1.32
CA CYS A 71 18.36 7.68 -0.05
C CYS A 71 18.76 9.15 -0.11
N ARG A 72 17.84 10.05 0.25
CA ARG A 72 18.10 11.50 0.21
C ARG A 72 19.14 11.94 1.26
N ASN A 73 19.19 11.24 2.40
CA ASN A 73 20.03 11.61 3.53
C ASN A 73 21.49 11.12 3.37
N CYS A 74 21.71 9.83 3.07
CA CYS A 74 23.06 9.25 3.01
C CYS A 74 23.57 8.92 1.59
N GLY A 75 22.76 9.17 0.55
CA GLY A 75 23.13 8.89 -0.84
C GLY A 75 23.14 7.41 -1.25
N GLN A 76 22.78 6.49 -0.35
CA GLN A 76 22.76 5.06 -0.63
C GLN A 76 21.83 4.74 -1.80
N ARG A 77 22.37 4.12 -2.87
CA ARG A 77 21.59 3.65 -4.02
C ARG A 77 20.84 2.37 -3.66
N ARG A 78 19.61 2.25 -4.15
CA ARG A 78 18.73 1.08 -3.97
C ARG A 78 17.88 0.83 -5.21
N ILE A 79 17.36 -0.39 -5.31
CA ILE A 79 16.41 -0.79 -6.34
C ILE A 79 15.15 -1.27 -5.62
N ASP A 80 14.04 -0.59 -5.87
CA ASP A 80 12.74 -1.00 -5.38
C ASP A 80 12.08 -1.93 -6.41
N VAL A 81 11.62 -3.08 -5.94
CA VAL A 81 10.93 -4.08 -6.75
C VAL A 81 9.45 -4.02 -6.43
N TYR A 82 8.64 -3.85 -7.47
CA TYR A 82 7.19 -3.83 -7.41
C TYR A 82 6.65 -5.02 -8.19
N TYR A 83 5.73 -5.75 -7.56
CA TYR A 83 4.96 -6.82 -8.20
C TYR A 83 3.60 -6.22 -8.55
N GLU A 84 3.27 -6.19 -9.83
CA GLU A 84 2.07 -5.54 -10.36
C GLU A 84 1.18 -6.60 -11.02
N TYR A 85 -0.13 -6.53 -10.74
CA TYR A 85 -1.15 -7.34 -11.38
C TYR A 85 -2.04 -6.44 -12.23
N VAL A 86 -2.01 -6.64 -13.54
CA VAL A 86 -2.81 -5.88 -14.52
C VAL A 86 -3.81 -6.84 -15.16
N ILE A 87 -5.11 -6.56 -15.01
CA ILE A 87 -6.23 -7.33 -15.57
C ILE A 87 -6.41 -6.98 -17.05
#